data_AF-A0AAE4JG10-F1
#
_entry.id   AF-A0AAE4JG10-F1
#
_cell.length_a   1.000
_cell.length_b   1.000
_cell.length_c   1.000
_cell.angle_alpha   90.00
_cell.angle_beta   90.00
_cell.angle_gamma   90.00
#
_symmetry.space_group_name_H-M   'P 1'
#
loop_
_entity.id
_entity.type
_entity.pdbx_description
1 polymer ?
#
loop_
_entity_poly.entity_id
_entity_poly.type
_entity_poly.pdbx_seq_one_letter_code
_entity_poly.pdbx_strand_id
1 'polypeptide(L)'
;MTSTADRIVLSFAPSAAGENPWSGVDTEWIVDELCGDTYRQYLRRAHGGPVSIGEEWSEFVSCGCATPQDVVLRVERVDGGTVLGDATTLEIHPRAEIETATR
;
A
#
# COMPACT_ATOMS: atom_id res chain seq x y z
N MET A 1 4.69 -17.77 17.33
CA MET A 1 3.70 -18.42 16.45
C MET A 1 3.26 -17.34 15.48
N THR A 2 3.64 -17.44 14.22
CA THR A 2 3.28 -16.46 13.20
C THR A 2 1.86 -16.75 12.72
N SER A 3 0.90 -15.97 13.22
CA SER A 3 -0.51 -16.09 12.82
C SER A 3 -0.79 -15.18 11.63
N THR A 4 -1.71 -15.63 10.75
CA THR A 4 -2.24 -14.80 9.67
C THR A 4 -2.89 -13.55 10.24
N ALA A 5 -2.53 -12.39 9.69
CA ALA A 5 -3.14 -11.12 10.07
C ALA A 5 -4.58 -11.08 9.56
N ASP A 6 -5.49 -10.60 10.40
CA ASP A 6 -6.89 -10.38 10.02
C ASP A 6 -6.99 -9.15 9.10
N ARG A 7 -6.20 -8.11 9.41
CA ARG A 7 -6.18 -6.83 8.69
C ARG A 7 -4.78 -6.24 8.66
N ILE A 8 -4.42 -5.68 7.52
CA ILE A 8 -3.20 -4.90 7.31
C ILE A 8 -3.59 -3.57 6.67
N VAL A 9 -3.13 -2.48 7.27
CA VAL A 9 -3.31 -1.13 6.76
C VAL A 9 -2.02 -0.69 6.08
N LEU A 10 -2.14 -0.31 4.83
CA LEU A 10 -1.06 0.12 3.95
C LEU A 10 -1.27 1.59 3.57
N SER A 11 -0.20 2.38 3.66
CA SER A 11 -0.15 3.72 3.08
C SER A 11 0.66 3.67 1.79
N PHE A 12 0.23 4.36 0.72
CA PHE A 12 1.05 4.46 -0.50
C PHE A 12 1.53 5.90 -0.77
N ALA A 13 2.79 6.04 -1.16
CA ALA A 13 3.43 7.30 -1.52
C ALA A 13 4.15 7.17 -2.86
N PRO A 14 4.52 8.27 -3.53
CA PRO A 14 5.37 8.20 -4.70
C PRO A 14 6.76 7.64 -4.37
N SER A 15 7.33 6.87 -5.30
CA SER A 15 8.68 6.31 -5.14
C SER A 15 9.80 7.35 -5.21
N ALA A 16 9.59 8.48 -5.89
CA ALA A 16 10.61 9.51 -6.00
C ALA A 16 10.82 10.23 -4.66
N ALA A 17 12.03 10.14 -4.12
CA ALA A 17 12.45 10.93 -2.97
C ALA A 17 12.68 12.39 -3.38
N GLY A 18 11.78 13.31 -2.99
CA GLY A 18 11.88 14.73 -3.33
C GLY A 18 10.53 15.46 -3.31
N GLU A 19 10.39 16.50 -4.14
CA GLU A 19 9.08 17.09 -4.44
C GLU A 19 8.14 15.98 -4.88
N ASN A 20 6.97 15.89 -4.23
CA ASN A 20 5.97 14.88 -4.50
C ASN A 20 5.69 14.85 -6.03
N PRO A 21 6.17 13.84 -6.78
CA PRO A 21 5.99 13.79 -8.24
C PRO A 21 4.52 13.63 -8.62
N TRP A 22 3.66 13.33 -7.65
CA TRP A 22 2.22 13.28 -7.79
C TRP A 22 1.53 14.58 -7.39
N SER A 23 2.26 15.69 -7.24
CA SER A 23 1.68 17.02 -7.07
C SER A 23 0.79 17.33 -8.28
N GLY A 24 -0.53 17.13 -8.12
CA GLY A 24 -1.54 17.27 -9.17
C GLY A 24 -1.98 15.97 -9.86
N VAL A 25 -1.54 14.80 -9.37
CA VAL A 25 -2.10 13.50 -9.78
C VAL A 25 -3.30 13.18 -8.90
N ASP A 26 -4.41 12.82 -9.52
CA ASP A 26 -5.61 12.37 -8.81
C ASP A 26 -5.32 11.05 -8.08
N THR A 27 -5.00 11.08 -6.79
CA THR A 27 -4.71 9.85 -6.03
C THR A 27 -5.92 8.92 -5.93
N GLU A 28 -7.12 9.39 -6.25
CA GLU A 28 -8.36 8.61 -6.21
C GLU A 28 -8.34 7.41 -7.18
N TRP A 29 -7.86 7.58 -8.42
CA TRP A 29 -7.77 6.45 -9.35
C TRP A 29 -6.67 5.45 -8.95
N ILE A 30 -5.59 5.93 -8.32
CA ILE A 30 -4.54 5.07 -7.77
C ILE A 30 -5.12 4.24 -6.63
N VAL A 31 -5.87 4.86 -5.72
CA VAL A 31 -6.58 4.16 -4.64
C VAL A 31 -7.52 3.11 -5.20
N ASP A 32 -8.32 3.44 -6.23
CA ASP A 32 -9.29 2.52 -6.82
C ASP A 32 -8.60 1.28 -7.39
N GLU A 33 -7.54 1.46 -8.17
CA GLU A 33 -6.76 0.37 -8.75
C GLU A 33 -6.08 -0.49 -7.65
N LEU A 34 -5.46 0.16 -6.65
CA LEU A 34 -4.83 -0.52 -5.52
C LEU A 34 -5.84 -1.28 -4.65
N CYS A 35 -7.04 -0.71 -4.47
CA CYS A 35 -8.14 -1.33 -3.73
C CYS A 35 -8.88 -2.39 -4.55
N GLY A 36 -8.59 -2.52 -5.85
CA GLY A 36 -9.11 -3.58 -6.69
C GLY A 36 -8.75 -4.98 -6.18
N ASP A 37 -9.71 -5.90 -6.26
CA ASP A 37 -9.53 -7.29 -5.80
C ASP A 37 -8.34 -8.00 -6.49
N THR A 38 -8.10 -7.69 -7.76
CA THR A 38 -6.98 -8.24 -8.53
C THR A 38 -5.64 -7.79 -7.94
N TYR A 39 -5.50 -6.50 -7.63
CA TYR A 39 -4.26 -5.94 -7.09
C TYR A 39 -4.01 -6.43 -5.66
N ARG A 40 -5.06 -6.47 -4.82
CA ARG A 40 -4.98 -7.04 -3.47
C ARG A 40 -4.57 -8.52 -3.47
N GLN A 41 -5.12 -9.31 -4.38
CA GLN A 41 -4.69 -10.70 -4.56
C GLN A 41 -3.23 -10.80 -5.00
N TYR A 42 -2.80 -9.93 -5.90
CA TYR A 42 -1.40 -9.85 -6.32
C TYR A 42 -0.49 -9.53 -5.12
N LEU A 43 -0.80 -8.49 -4.32
CA LEU A 43 -0.04 -8.13 -3.13
C LEU A 43 0.08 -9.29 -2.13
N ARG A 44 -1.01 -10.01 -1.88
CA ARG A 44 -1.01 -11.20 -1.00
C ARG A 44 -0.09 -12.31 -1.51
N ARG A 45 0.03 -12.47 -2.83
CA ARG A 45 0.90 -13.49 -3.44
C ARG A 45 2.36 -13.02 -3.53
N ALA A 46 2.58 -11.76 -3.87
CA ALA A 46 3.91 -11.17 -4.04
C ALA A 46 4.63 -10.98 -2.70
N HIS A 47 3.92 -10.47 -1.69
CA HIS A 47 4.43 -10.17 -0.33
C HIS A 47 3.92 -11.17 0.70
N GLY A 48 3.40 -12.32 0.26
CA GLY A 48 2.86 -13.35 1.14
C GLY A 48 3.93 -13.89 2.08
N GLY A 49 3.69 -13.81 3.38
CA GLY A 49 4.69 -14.17 4.38
C GLY A 49 4.67 -13.28 5.62
N PRO A 50 5.71 -13.39 6.48
CA PRO A 50 5.83 -12.56 7.66
C PRO A 50 5.98 -11.09 7.26
N VAL A 51 5.17 -10.22 7.86
CA VAL A 51 5.12 -8.78 7.59
C VAL A 51 5.42 -8.00 8.87
N SER A 52 6.15 -6.90 8.72
CA SER A 52 6.50 -6.00 9.84
C SER A 52 5.92 -4.61 9.64
N ILE A 53 5.53 -3.95 10.73
CA ILE A 53 5.13 -2.54 10.68
C ILE A 53 6.34 -1.69 10.29
N GLY A 54 6.13 -0.76 9.36
CA GLY A 54 7.17 0.08 8.75
C GLY A 54 7.84 -0.55 7.55
N GLU A 55 7.50 -1.79 7.18
CA GLU A 55 8.00 -2.43 5.96
C GLU A 55 7.47 -1.69 4.73
N GLU A 56 8.36 -1.43 3.79
CA GLU A 56 8.06 -0.70 2.55
C GLU A 56 8.18 -1.64 1.35
N TRP A 57 7.19 -1.59 0.47
CA TRP A 57 7.08 -2.39 -0.75
C TRP A 57 7.05 -1.46 -1.95
N SER A 58 8.06 -1.58 -2.80
CA SER A 58 8.14 -0.85 -4.06
C SER A 58 7.27 -1.55 -5.11
N GLU A 59 6.22 -0.87 -5.53
CA GLU A 59 5.21 -1.37 -6.45
C GLU A 59 4.98 -0.36 -7.57
N PHE A 60 4.22 -0.75 -8.59
CA PHE A 60 3.82 0.16 -9.64
C PHE A 60 2.35 -0.05 -9.99
N VAL A 61 1.69 1.04 -10.39
CA VAL A 61 0.29 1.05 -10.81
C VAL A 61 0.24 1.52 -12.25
N SER A 62 -0.30 0.69 -13.13
CA SER A 62 -0.38 0.97 -14.57
C SER A 62 -1.83 1.12 -14.98
N CYS A 63 -2.27 2.35 -15.21
CA CYS A 63 -3.51 2.60 -15.95
C CYS A 63 -3.19 2.26 -17.41
N GLY A 64 -3.74 1.19 -17.98
CA GLY A 64 -3.26 0.53 -19.22
C GLY A 64 -3.04 1.38 -20.50
N CYS A 65 -3.30 2.68 -20.50
CA CYS A 65 -2.96 3.63 -21.58
C CYS A 65 -1.99 4.76 -21.17
N ALA A 66 -1.62 4.87 -19.89
CA ALA A 66 -0.75 5.89 -19.32
C ALA A 66 0.58 5.30 -18.83
N THR A 67 1.54 6.18 -18.55
CA THR A 67 2.82 5.82 -17.93
C THR A 67 2.57 5.16 -16.56
N PRO A 68 3.16 3.98 -16.28
CA PRO A 68 3.05 3.38 -14.96
C PRO A 68 3.60 4.33 -13.89
N GLN A 69 2.90 4.41 -12.76
CA GLN A 69 3.29 5.21 -11.62
C GLN A 69 3.95 4.31 -10.58
N ASP A 70 5.20 4.60 -10.24
CA ASP A 70 5.92 3.90 -9.18
C ASP A 70 5.43 4.38 -7.80
N VAL A 71 4.84 3.45 -7.05
CA VAL A 71 4.30 3.67 -5.72
C VAL A 71 5.14 2.92 -4.68
N VAL A 72 5.24 3.45 -3.47
CA VAL A 72 5.81 2.75 -2.32
C VAL A 72 4.69 2.56 -1.31
N LEU A 73 4.27 1.30 -1.15
CA LEU A 73 3.36 0.89 -0.09
C LEU A 73 4.15 0.73 1.21
N ARG A 74 3.61 1.16 2.33
CA ARG A 74 4.19 0.91 3.65
C ARG A 74 3.15 0.37 4.59
N VAL A 75 3.57 -0.62 5.35
CA VAL A 75 2.76 -1.21 6.41
C VAL A 75 2.67 -0.24 7.58
N GLU A 76 1.52 0.41 7.72
CA GLU A 76 1.24 1.30 8.85
C GLU A 76 0.80 0.48 10.08
N ARG A 77 0.05 -0.59 9.84
CA ARG A 77 -0.58 -1.37 10.91
C ARG A 77 -0.83 -2.81 10.49
N VAL A 78 -0.69 -3.72 11.45
CA VAL A 78 -1.06 -5.12 11.32
C VAL A 78 -1.88 -5.50 12.55
N ASP A 79 -3.06 -6.07 12.36
CA ASP A 79 -3.96 -6.53 13.42
C ASP A 79 -4.21 -8.05 13.31
N GLY A 80 -4.34 -8.73 14.46
CA GLY A 80 -4.67 -10.16 14.55
C GLY A 80 -3.51 -11.14 14.34
N GLY A 81 -2.42 -10.71 13.71
CA GLY A 81 -1.28 -11.56 13.40
C GLY A 81 -0.09 -10.77 12.87
N THR A 82 0.84 -11.47 12.20
CA THR A 82 2.03 -10.87 11.57
C THR A 82 2.39 -11.57 10.26
N VAL A 83 1.42 -12.24 9.63
CA VAL A 83 1.62 -12.93 8.35
C VAL A 83 0.55 -12.46 7.37
N LEU A 84 0.99 -11.96 6.22
CA LEU A 84 0.12 -11.68 5.09
C LEU A 84 -0.27 -13.02 4.43
N GLY A 85 -1.57 -13.33 4.45
CA GLY A 85 -2.13 -14.51 3.78
C GLY A 85 -3.35 -14.18 2.93
N ASP A 86 -3.89 -15.18 2.25
CA ASP A 86 -5.06 -15.02 1.36
C ASP A 86 -6.31 -14.45 2.06
N ALA A 87 -6.49 -14.79 3.34
CA ALA A 87 -7.62 -14.33 4.16
C ALA A 87 -7.41 -12.91 4.73
N THR A 88 -6.22 -12.33 4.62
CA THR A 88 -5.89 -11.04 5.23
C THR A 88 -6.56 -9.88 4.51
N THR A 89 -7.30 -9.06 5.23
CA THR A 89 -7.92 -7.85 4.67
C THR A 89 -6.86 -6.78 4.46
N LEU A 90 -6.71 -6.30 3.21
CA LEU A 90 -5.79 -5.22 2.87
C LEU A 90 -6.57 -3.91 2.71
N GLU A 91 -6.23 -2.93 3.54
CA GLU A 91 -6.76 -1.57 3.42
C GLU A 91 -5.66 -0.63 2.99
N ILE A 92 -5.87 0.04 1.86
CA ILE A 92 -4.87 0.86 1.21
C ILE A 92 -5.40 2.29 1.14
N HIS A 93 -4.59 3.22 1.64
CA HIS A 93 -4.93 4.64 1.65
C HIS A 93 -3.73 5.45 1.16
N PRO A 94 -3.96 6.65 0.59
CA PRO A 94 -2.85 7.54 0.27
C PRO A 94 -2.09 7.82 1.56
N ARG A 95 -0.76 7.75 1.49
CA ARG A 95 0.10 8.31 2.51
C ARG A 95 -0.08 9.81 2.37
N ALA A 96 -1.10 10.35 3.06
CA ALA A 96 -1.13 11.76 3.34
C ALA A 96 0.24 12.04 3.96
N GLU A 97 1.07 12.81 3.26
CA GLU A 97 2.14 13.51 3.92
C GLU A 97 1.44 14.18 5.09
N ILE A 98 1.77 13.73 6.30
CA ILE A 98 1.19 14.32 7.48
C ILE A 98 1.66 15.77 7.44
N GLU A 99 0.82 16.66 6.92
CA GLU A 99 0.69 18.00 7.46
C GLU A 99 0.23 17.78 8.91
N THR A 100 1.26 17.59 9.72
CA THR A 100 1.36 17.71 11.16
C THR A 100 0.02 17.69 11.90
N ALA A 101 -0.52 16.51 12.19
CA ALA A 101 -1.59 16.40 13.18
C ALA A 101 -0.98 16.31 14.60
N THR A 102 -0.96 17.47 15.27
CA THR A 102 -1.06 17.65 16.75
C THR A 102 0.25 17.79 17.55
N ARG A 103 0.77 19.02 17.73
CA ARG A 103 0.40 19.98 18.82
C ARG A 103 1.39 21.14 18.91
#